data_AF-A0A6I1EN41-F1
#
_entry.id   AF-A0A6I1EN41-F1
#
_cell.length_a   1.000
_cell.length_b   1.000
_cell.length_c   1.000
_cell.angle_alpha   90.00
_cell.angle_beta   90.00
_cell.angle_gamma   90.00
#
_symmetry.space_group_name_H-M   'P 1'
#
loop_
_entity.id
_entity.type
_entity.pdbx_description
1 polymer ?
#
loop_
_entity_poly.entity_id
_entity_poly.type
_entity_poly.pdbx_seq_one_letter_code
_entity_poly.pdbx_strand_id
1 'polypeptide(L)' 'MTQYIKERYGLLINGEWVEAEGGRTFDTFNPATGEKLATCADATAADVERAVKAAR' A
#
# COMPACT_ATOMS: atom_id res chain seq x y z
N MET A 1 14.48 -17.74 -10.29
CA MET A 1 13.46 -17.63 -9.24
C MET A 1 12.69 -16.34 -9.50
N THR A 2 11.49 -16.42 -10.06
CA THR A 2 10.75 -15.22 -10.46
C THR A 2 10.22 -14.52 -9.21
N GLN A 3 10.71 -13.32 -8.93
CA GLN A 3 10.27 -12.53 -7.78
C GLN A 3 9.00 -11.77 -8.16
N TYR A 4 7.86 -12.19 -7.61
CA TYR A 4 6.54 -11.59 -7.87
C TYR A 4 6.17 -10.46 -6.91
N ILE A 5 7.01 -10.22 -5.88
CA ILE A 5 6.78 -9.24 -4.82
C ILE A 5 7.62 -8.00 -5.10
N LYS A 6 6.99 -6.82 -5.08
CA LYS A 6 7.65 -5.52 -5.17
C LYS A 6 8.12 -5.08 -3.78
N GLU A 7 9.17 -4.27 -3.74
CA GLU A 7 9.70 -3.72 -2.48
C GLU A 7 8.71 -2.74 -1.82
N ARG A 8 7.94 -2.01 -2.62
CA ARG A 8 6.96 -1.02 -2.15
C ARG A 8 5.64 -1.10 -2.91
N TYR A 9 4.53 -0.95 -2.18
CA TYR A 9 3.18 -0.83 -2.72
C TYR A 9 2.51 0.47 -2.23
N GLY A 10 1.99 1.25 -3.18
CA GLY A 10 1.14 2.41 -2.91
C GLY A 10 -0.34 2.04 -2.78
N LEU A 11 -1.20 3.04 -2.59
CA LEU A 11 -2.66 2.91 -2.67
C LEU A 11 -3.12 3.09 -4.11
N LEU A 12 -4.02 2.25 -4.60
CA LEU A 12 -4.66 2.45 -5.89
C LEU A 12 -5.96 3.25 -5.70
N ILE A 13 -5.95 4.52 -6.05
CA ILE A 13 -7.08 5.44 -5.90
C ILE A 13 -7.37 6.08 -7.26
N ASN A 14 -8.63 6.00 -7.72
CA ASN A 14 -9.04 6.53 -9.03
C ASN A 14 -8.24 5.99 -10.23
N GLY A 15 -7.78 4.74 -10.17
CA GLY A 15 -6.95 4.13 -11.21
C GLY A 15 -5.47 4.52 -11.17
N GLU A 16 -5.06 5.35 -10.21
CA GLU A 16 -3.68 5.79 -10.04
C GLU A 16 -3.05 5.22 -8.77
N TRP A 17 -1.77 4.85 -8.85
CA TRP A 17 -0.98 4.46 -7.68
C TRP A 17 -0.45 5.70 -6.98
N VAL A 18 -0.90 5.92 -5.75
CA VAL A 18 -0.56 7.10 -4.94
C VAL A 18 0.03 6.68 -3.60
N GLU A 19 0.81 7.56 -2.99
CA GLU A 19 1.25 7.42 -1.60
C GLU A 19 0.09 7.71 -0.64
N ALA A 20 0.14 7.13 0.57
CA ALA A 20 -0.80 7.46 1.63
C ALA A 20 -0.70 8.94 2.01
N GLU A 21 -1.81 9.52 2.48
CA GLU A 21 -1.79 10.88 3.02
C GLU A 21 -0.84 10.96 4.23
N GLY A 22 0.09 11.92 4.18
CA GLY A 22 1.15 12.06 5.18
C GLY A 22 2.30 11.06 5.03
N GLY A 23 2.31 10.25 3.97
CA GLY A 23 3.42 9.36 3.63
C GLY A 23 3.62 8.19 4.58
N ARG A 24 2.59 7.83 5.36
CA ARG A 24 2.66 6.71 6.30
C ARG A 24 2.76 5.39 5.55
N THR A 25 3.60 4.49 6.07
CA THR A 25 3.82 3.15 5.52
C THR A 25 4.03 2.15 6.63
N PHE A 26 3.75 0.87 6.35
CA PHE A 26 4.05 -0.24 7.25
C PHE A 26 4.76 -1.37 6.51
N ASP A 27 5.59 -2.10 7.25
CA ASP A 27 6.30 -3.25 6.72
C ASP A 27 5.49 -4.53 6.90
N THR A 28 5.50 -5.36 5.87
CA THR A 28 4.90 -6.69 5.87
C THR A 28 6.00 -7.74 5.96
N PHE A 29 5.72 -8.81 6.71
CA PHE A 29 6.70 -9.84 7.01
C PHE A 29 6.16 -11.21 6.61
N ASN A 30 7.07 -12.11 6.25
CA ASN A 30 6.76 -13.49 5.93
C ASN A 30 6.34 -14.22 7.21
N PRO A 31 5.12 -14.80 7.29
CA PRO A 31 4.67 -15.47 8.50
C PRO A 31 5.46 -16.75 8.82
N ALA A 32 6.17 -17.34 7.85
CA ALA A 32 6.97 -18.54 8.06
C ALA A 32 8.42 -18.26 8.51
N THR A 33 9.02 -17.15 8.05
CA THR A 33 10.44 -16.84 8.30
C THR A 33 10.66 -15.58 9.13
N GLY A 34 9.65 -14.70 9.24
CA GLY A 34 9.78 -13.39 9.87
C GLY A 34 10.52 -12.35 9.02
N GLU A 35 10.98 -12.71 7.82
CA GLU A 35 11.71 -11.80 6.93
C GLU A 35 10.79 -10.76 6.31
N LYS A 36 11.30 -9.55 6.08
CA LYS A 36 10.55 -8.47 5.42
C LYS A 36 10.21 -8.86 3.98
N LEU A 37 8.93 -8.74 3.62
CA LEU A 37 8.43 -8.99 2.27
C LEU A 37 8.37 -7.70 1.45
N ALA A 38 7.66 -6.69 1.95
CA ALA A 38 7.44 -5.42 1.27
C ALA A 38 6.99 -4.32 2.23
N THR A 39 7.12 -3.07 1.81
CA THR A 39 6.56 -1.90 2.49
C THR A 39 5.27 -1.46 1.79
N CYS A 40 4.16 -1.36 2.51
CA CYS A 40 2.87 -0.96 1.98
C CYS A 40 2.46 0.41 2.54
N ALA A 41 1.76 1.21 1.73
CA ALA A 41 1.17 2.47 2.17
C ALA A 41 0.11 2.24 3.26
N ASP A 42 0.16 3.03 4.34
CA ASP A 42 -0.77 2.99 5.47
C ASP A 42 -1.90 4.01 5.25
N ALA A 43 -3.02 3.54 4.70
CA ALA A 43 -4.13 4.41 4.31
C ALA A 43 -4.75 5.13 5.51
N THR A 44 -4.97 6.44 5.36
CA THR A 44 -5.69 7.26 6.33
C THR A 44 -7.19 7.33 5.99
N ALA A 45 -7.99 7.86 6.92
CA ALA A 45 -9.41 8.12 6.66
C ALA A 45 -9.62 9.03 5.44
N ALA A 46 -8.70 9.98 5.18
CA ALA A 46 -8.79 10.85 4.03
C ALA A 46 -8.47 10.13 2.71
N ASP A 47 -7.54 9.17 2.71
CA ASP A 47 -7.28 8.30 1.56
C ASP A 47 -8.52 7.49 1.18
N VAL A 48 -9.22 6.97 2.19
CA VAL A 48 -10.48 6.23 2.02
C VAL A 48 -11.56 7.16 1.43
N GLU A 49 -11.72 8.38 1.94
CA GLU A 49 -12.66 9.35 1.39
C GLU A 49 -12.36 9.71 -0.07
N ARG A 50 -11.08 9.87 -0.44
CA ARG A 50 -10.67 10.09 -1.84
C ARG A 50 -11.06 8.91 -2.73
N ALA A 51 -10.82 7.68 -2.28
CA ALA A 51 -11.21 6.48 -3.00
C ALA A 51 -12.73 6.35 -3.17
N VAL A 52 -13.49 6.61 -2.11
CA VAL A 52 -14.97 6.58 -2.15
C VAL A 52 -15.52 7.64 -3.11
N LYS A 53 -14.97 8.86 -3.09
CA LYS A 53 -15.39 9.92 -4.01
C LYS A 53 -15.08 9.60 -5.46
N ALA A 54 -13.94 8.97 -5.74
CA ALA A 54 -13.55 8.57 -7.09
C ALA A 54 -14.37 7.40 -7.66
N ALA A 55 -14.94 6.55 -6.79
CA ALA A 55 -15.74 5.39 -7.20
C ALA A 55 -17.25 5.67 -7.38
N ARG A 56 -17.71 6.88 -7.06
CA ARG A 56 -19.10 7.33 -7.24
C ARG A 56 -19.37 7.79 -8.66
#